data_AF-A0A1G7I1M4-F1
#
_entry.id   AF-A0A1G7I1M4-F1
#
_cell.length_a   1.000
_cell.length_b   1.000
_cell.length_c   1.000
_cell.angle_alpha   90.00
_cell.angle_beta   90.00
_cell.angle_gamma   90.00
#
_symmetry.space_group_name_H-M   'P 1'
#
loop_
_entity.id
_entity.type
_entity.pdbx_description
1 polymer ?
#
loop_
_entity_poly.entity_id
_entity_poly.type
_entity_poly.pdbx_seq_one_letter_code
_entity_poly.pdbx_strand_id
1 'polypeptide(L)' 'MEKAVRSRQVKLLLVAEDASYGTQKKYRDMATYYQVPLSVKLSKEKLGFALGKSARAAVAVTDDGFSKALLELLSD' A
#
# COMPACT_ATOMS: atom_id res chain seq x y z
N MET A 1 7.19 -6.84 3.66
CA MET A 1 5.99 -6.66 2.81
C MET A 1 5.55 -7.97 2.17
N GLU A 2 6.31 -8.57 1.25
CA GLU A 2 5.92 -9.80 0.54
C GLU A 2 5.54 -10.96 1.47
N LYS A 3 6.30 -11.15 2.57
CA LYS A 3 5.95 -12.14 3.61
C LYS A 3 4.57 -11.91 4.20
N ALA A 4 4.25 -10.67 4.58
CA ALA A 4 2.95 -10.33 5.20
C ALA A 4 1.79 -10.57 4.23
N VAL A 5 1.99 -10.25 2.94
CA VAL A 5 0.97 -10.48 1.90
C VAL A 5 0.77 -11.98 1.68
N ARG A 6 1.86 -12.75 1.57
CA ARG A 6 1.82 -14.22 1.45
C ARG A 6 1.14 -14.88 2.64
N SER A 7 1.34 -14.33 3.84
CA SER A 7 0.68 -14.79 5.07
C SER A 7 -0.76 -14.27 5.23
N ARG A 8 -1.34 -13.58 4.23
CA ARG A 8 -2.70 -13.00 4.26
C ARG A 8 -2.97 -12.07 5.45
N GLN A 9 -1.92 -11.42 5.96
CA GLN A 9 -2.04 -10.47 7.07
C GLN A 9 -2.34 -9.05 6.59
N VAL A 10 -2.15 -8.77 5.30
CA VAL A 10 -2.34 -7.44 4.74
C VAL A 10 -3.81 -7.22 4.40
N LYS A 11 -4.33 -6.09 4.86
CA LYS A 11 -5.72 -5.62 4.68
C LYS A 11 -5.83 -4.52 3.63
N LEU A 12 -4.76 -3.74 3.44
CA LEU A 12 -4.66 -2.72 2.39
C LEU A 12 -3.21 -2.54 1.95
N LEU A 13 -3.02 -2.35 0.65
CA LEU A 13 -1.77 -1.94 0.03
C LEU A 13 -1.87 -0.48 -0.45
N LEU A 14 -0.94 0.36 -0.01
CA LEU A 14 -0.76 1.71 -0.52
C LEU A 14 0.51 1.74 -1.36
N VAL A 15 0.43 2.28 -2.57
CA VAL A 15 1.58 2.46 -3.48
C VAL A 15 1.68 3.92 -3.84
N ALA A 16 2.90 4.47 -3.81
CA ALA A 16 3.11 5.85 -4.21
C ALA A 16 2.84 6.06 -5.70
N GLU A 17 2.25 7.20 -6.06
CA GLU A 17 1.98 7.60 -7.44
C GLU A 17 3.28 7.82 -8.24
N ASP A 18 4.33 8.28 -7.58
CA ASP A 18 5.66 8.49 -8.15
C ASP A 18 6.57 7.24 -8.05
N ALA A 19 6.03 6.09 -7.64
CA ALA A 19 6.74 4.82 -7.71
C ALA A 19 6.98 4.41 -9.18
N SER A 20 8.09 3.73 -9.44
CA SER A 20 8.42 3.28 -10.79
C SER A 20 7.36 2.32 -11.34
N TYR A 21 7.21 2.28 -12.66
CA TYR A 21 6.27 1.37 -13.33
C TYR A 21 6.42 -0.08 -12.85
N GLY A 22 7.66 -0.58 -12.78
CA GLY A 22 7.94 -1.94 -12.30
C GLY A 22 7.48 -2.17 -10.86
N THR A 23 7.57 -1.15 -10.00
CA THR A 23 7.12 -1.21 -8.61
C THR A 23 5.60 -1.24 -8.54
N GLN A 24 4.92 -0.34 -9.25
CA GLN A 24 3.46 -0.31 -9.29
C GLN A 24 2.89 -1.62 -9.85
N LYS A 25 3.46 -2.12 -10.95
CA LYS A 25 3.08 -3.40 -11.55
C LYS A 25 3.25 -4.55 -10.55
N LYS A 26 4.43 -4.66 -9.92
CA LYS A 26 4.70 -5.71 -8.91
C LYS A 26 3.65 -5.73 -7.81
N TYR A 27 3.32 -4.57 -7.24
CA TYR A 27 2.36 -4.50 -6.14
C TYR A 27 0.92 -4.70 -6.58
N ARG A 28 0.56 -4.25 -7.79
CA ARG A 28 -0.74 -4.52 -8.40
C ARG A 28 -0.94 -6.01 -8.66
N ASP A 29 0.04 -6.67 -9.28
CA ASP A 29 -0.01 -8.12 -9.55
C ASP A 29 -0.18 -8.91 -8.24
N MET A 30 0.56 -8.51 -7.19
CA MET A 30 0.46 -9.12 -5.88
C MET A 30 -0.90 -8.84 -5.21
N ALA A 31 -1.40 -7.62 -5.25
CA ALA A 31 -2.72 -7.25 -4.71
C ALA A 31 -3.84 -8.05 -5.35
N THR A 32 -3.83 -8.16 -6.68
CA THR A 32 -4.79 -8.96 -7.46
C THR A 32 -4.73 -10.42 -7.07
N TYR A 33 -3.54 -11.01 -7.00
CA TYR A 33 -3.37 -12.43 -6.68
C TYR A 33 -3.84 -12.79 -5.27
N TYR A 34 -3.51 -11.97 -4.27
CA TYR A 34 -3.89 -12.21 -2.88
C TYR A 34 -5.24 -11.60 -2.48
N GLN A 35 -5.96 -10.99 -3.44
CA GLN A 35 -7.24 -10.30 -3.23
C GLN A 35 -7.18 -9.24 -2.12
N VAL A 36 -6.10 -8.46 -2.12
CA VAL A 36 -5.90 -7.37 -1.16
C VAL A 36 -6.27 -6.05 -1.84
N PRO A 37 -7.10 -5.19 -1.22
CA PRO A 37 -7.35 -3.84 -1.71
C PRO A 37 -6.03 -3.07 -1.93
N LEU A 38 -5.95 -2.36 -3.05
CA LEU A 38 -4.79 -1.54 -3.40
C LEU A 38 -5.22 -0.14 -3.83
N SER A 39 -4.56 0.87 -3.25
CA SER A 39 -4.69 2.26 -3.66
C SER A 39 -3.35 2.82 -4.09
N VAL A 40 -3.34 3.54 -5.22
CA VAL A 40 -2.17 4.27 -5.73
C VAL A 40 -2.42 5.75 -5.48
N LYS A 41 -1.84 6.28 -4.40
CA LYS A 41 -2.05 7.65 -3.91
C LYS A 41 -0.79 8.12 -3.19
N LEU A 42 -0.57 9.43 -3.13
CA LEU A 42 0.53 10.10 -2.44
C LEU A 42 1.91 9.87 -3.09
N SER A 43 2.87 10.74 -2.78
CA SER A 43 4.27 10.54 -3.18
C SER A 43 5.02 9.65 -2.19
N LYS A 44 6.15 9.09 -2.64
CA LYS A 44 7.10 8.35 -1.82
C LYS A 44 7.49 9.10 -0.56
N GLU A 45 7.73 10.39 -0.70
CA GLU A 45 8.10 11.27 0.41
C GLU A 45 6.97 11.42 1.43
N LYS A 46 5.73 11.66 0.97
CA LYS A 46 4.56 11.77 1.85
C LYS A 46 4.31 10.45 2.61
N LEU A 47 4.39 9.31 1.92
CA LEU A 47 4.28 7.99 2.56
C LEU A 47 5.39 7.75 3.59
N GLY A 48 6.63 8.12 3.25
CA GLY A 48 7.75 8.03 4.18
C GLY A 48 7.54 8.87 5.43
N PHE A 49 7.24 10.15 5.22
CA PHE A 49 7.04 11.14 6.27
C PHE A 49 5.90 10.74 7.23
N ALA A 50 4.76 10.30 6.70
CA ALA A 50 3.63 9.83 7.51
C ALA A 50 3.97 8.64 8.41
N LEU A 51 4.99 7.86 8.05
CA LEU A 51 5.48 6.71 8.82
C LEU A 51 6.70 7.04 9.71
N GLY A 52 7.14 8.30 9.75
CA GLY A 52 8.37 8.69 10.44
C GLY A 52 9.62 8.05 9.82
N LYS A 53 9.61 7.84 8.51
CA LYS A 53 10.70 7.24 7.72
C LYS A 53 11.11 8.16 6.57
N SER A 54 12.22 7.82 5.93
CA SER A 54 12.53 8.31 4.59
C SER A 54 11.50 7.79 3.57
N ALA A 55 11.63 8.24 2.31
CA ALA A 55 10.78 7.86 1.20
C ALA A 55 10.41 6.36 1.14
N ARG A 56 9.11 6.07 0.97
CA ARG A 56 8.58 4.69 0.83
C ARG A 56 7.72 4.57 -0.42
N ALA A 57 8.09 3.64 -1.30
CA ALA A 57 7.35 3.38 -2.55
C ALA A 57 6.03 2.65 -2.33
N ALA A 58 5.91 1.88 -1.26
CA ALA A 58 4.68 1.19 -0.90
C ALA A 58 4.63 0.87 0.60
N VAL A 59 3.42 0.71 1.10
CA VAL A 59 3.09 0.42 2.51
C VAL A 59 2.04 -0.69 2.54
N ALA A 60 2.18 -1.60 3.50
CA ALA A 60 1.18 -2.63 3.78
C ALA A 60 0.55 -2.35 5.13
N VAL A 61 -0.77 -2.19 5.14
CA VAL A 61 -1.58 -2.04 6.35
C VAL A 61 -2.11 -3.41 6.73
N THR A 62 -1.86 -3.84 7.97
CA THR A 62 -2.29 -5.15 8.48
C THR A 62 -3.45 -5.09 9.47
N ASP A 63 -3.73 -3.90 9.98
CA ASP A 63 -4.89 -3.66 10.85
C ASP A 63 -6.15 -3.42 10.03
N ASP A 64 -7.23 -4.10 10.40
CA ASP A 64 -8.49 -4.08 9.64
C ASP A 64 -9.23 -2.73 9.80
N GLY A 65 -9.32 -2.21 11.03
CA GLY A 65 -9.99 -0.94 11.31
C GLY A 65 -9.30 0.23 10.63
N PHE A 66 -7.97 0.27 10.72
CA PHE A 66 -7.16 1.29 10.07
C PHE A 66 -7.24 1.20 8.55
N SER A 67 -7.27 -0.02 7.98
CA SER A 67 -7.41 -0.21 6.54
C SER A 67 -8.73 0.33 6.00
N LYS A 68 -9.84 0.12 6.73
CA LYS A 68 -11.17 0.63 6.37
C LYS A 68 -11.21 2.14 6.41
N ALA A 69 -10.74 2.74 7.50
CA ALA A 69 -10.67 4.20 7.64
C ALA A 69 -9.83 4.84 6.51
N LEU A 70 -8.69 4.23 6.15
CA LEU A 70 -7.87 4.72 5.05
C LEU A 70 -8.55 4.56 3.68
N LEU A 71 -9.25 3.46 3.44
CA LEU A 71 -9.99 3.26 2.20
C LEU A 71 -11.06 4.33 2.04
N GLU A 72 -11.83 4.63 3.08
CA GLU A 72 -12.84 5.69 3.07
C GLU A 72 -12.21 7.06 2.75
N LEU A 73 -11.11 7.41 3.41
CA LEU A 73 -10.41 8.69 3.19
C LEU A 73 -9.74 8.82 1.82
N LEU A 74 -9.41 7.71 1.16
CA LEU A 74 -8.69 7.68 -0.12
C LEU A 74 -9.61 7.42 -1.32
N SER A 75 -10.92 7.23 -1.10
CA SER A 75 -11.91 6.94 -2.15
C SER A 75 -12.39 8.18 -2.92
N ASP A 76 -11.92 9.38 -2.52
CA ASP A 76 -12.10 10.65 -3.24
C ASP A 76 -10.89 11.00 -4.14
#